data_AF-A0A803KDC0-F1
#
_entry.id   AF-A0A803KDC0-F1
#
_cell.length_a   1.000
_cell.length_b   1.000
_cell.length_c   1.000
_cell.angle_alpha   90.00
_cell.angle_beta   90.00
_cell.angle_gamma   90.00
#
_symmetry.space_group_name_H-M   'P 1'
#
loop_
_entity.id
_entity.type
_entity.pdbx_description
1 polymer ?
#
loop_
_entity_poly.entity_id
_entity_poly.type
_entity_poly.pdbx_seq_one_letter_code
_entity_poly.pdbx_strand_id
1 'polypeptide(L)'
;MASSVFWILAVALTLTAEALMPLDYRCGVKPKSRANCGPPGISPSECVEKGCCFDDSDPDSIWCYNPWKFENTICNPAEPKARVNCGFPGISAEDCDHKGCCFNDTIPNVVWCYQPIIQAVERDCSAVVPDKRVNCGPPGVTPDQCVKNGCCFNSDVGGVPWCFKPEIKKELLQCAVLPKTRVNCGFPSITMDQCYQKGCCYDSSQSDTIWCFYPDIEEVTIIE
;
A
#
# COMPACT_ATOMS: atom_id res chain seq x y z
N MET A 1 41.99 33.65 -41.88
CA MET A 1 40.99 34.21 -40.96
C MET A 1 39.73 33.38 -41.06
N ALA A 2 39.44 32.56 -40.05
CA ALA A 2 38.10 32.04 -39.72
C ALA A 2 38.23 31.22 -38.43
N SER A 3 37.95 31.83 -37.29
CA SER A 3 37.76 31.14 -36.01
C SER A 3 36.37 30.51 -36.01
N SER A 4 36.29 29.19 -35.92
CA SER A 4 35.03 28.51 -35.59
C SER A 4 34.98 28.23 -34.10
N VAL A 5 34.20 29.04 -33.38
CA VAL A 5 33.87 28.87 -31.97
C VAL A 5 32.76 27.82 -31.87
N PHE A 6 33.06 26.67 -31.28
CA PHE A 6 32.08 25.65 -30.95
C PHE A 6 31.35 26.05 -29.65
N TRP A 7 30.07 26.40 -29.76
CA TRP A 7 29.19 26.59 -28.61
C TRP A 7 28.65 25.22 -28.17
N ILE A 8 29.11 24.72 -27.04
CA ILE A 8 28.52 23.55 -26.38
C ILE A 8 27.32 24.04 -25.57
N LEU A 9 26.11 23.80 -26.07
CA LEU A 9 24.87 23.97 -25.31
C LEU A 9 24.77 22.82 -24.31
N ALA A 10 25.05 23.12 -23.04
CA ALA A 10 24.78 22.21 -21.93
C ALA A 10 23.26 22.21 -21.65
N VAL A 11 22.55 21.22 -22.18
CA VAL A 11 21.15 20.95 -21.82
C VAL A 11 21.16 20.27 -20.44
N ALA A 12 20.82 21.03 -19.40
CA ALA A 12 20.58 20.47 -18.07
C ALA A 12 19.28 19.67 -18.09
N LEU A 13 19.38 18.34 -18.21
CA LEU A 13 18.27 17.43 -17.89
C LEU A 13 18.01 17.52 -16.38
N THR A 14 16.94 18.22 -16.00
CA THR A 14 16.37 18.08 -14.66
C THR A 14 15.60 16.76 -14.64
N LEU A 15 16.26 15.71 -14.14
CA LEU A 15 15.57 14.50 -13.70
C LEU A 15 14.71 14.90 -12.50
N THR A 16 13.42 15.13 -12.73
CA THR A 16 12.45 15.15 -11.65
C THR A 16 12.45 13.74 -11.06
N ALA A 17 13.07 13.57 -9.90
CA ALA A 17 12.90 12.38 -9.10
C ALA A 17 11.44 12.34 -8.66
N GLU A 18 10.60 11.68 -9.45
CA GLU A 18 9.34 11.15 -8.96
C GLU A 18 9.74 10.28 -7.76
N ALA A 19 9.35 10.72 -6.56
CA ALA A 19 9.55 9.95 -5.36
C ALA A 19 8.85 8.61 -5.56
N LEU A 20 9.62 7.60 -5.95
CA LEU A 20 9.17 6.22 -6.04
C LEU A 20 8.78 5.83 -4.61
N MET A 21 7.48 5.95 -4.30
CA MET A 21 6.94 5.33 -3.09
C MET A 21 7.35 3.86 -3.15
N PRO A 22 7.99 3.31 -2.09
CA PRO A 22 8.33 1.90 -2.04
C PRO A 22 7.09 1.06 -2.37
N LEU A 23 7.30 -0.03 -3.12
CA LEU A 23 6.26 -1.00 -3.52
C LEU A 23 5.45 -1.59 -2.33
N ASP A 24 5.85 -1.26 -1.10
CA ASP A 24 5.30 -1.76 0.17
C ASP A 24 4.19 -0.88 0.78
N TYR A 25 3.73 0.16 0.09
CA TYR A 25 2.63 1.02 0.55
C TYR A 25 1.43 1.02 -0.40
N ARG A 26 0.22 0.94 0.15
CA ARG A 26 -1.04 1.08 -0.60
C ARG A 26 -1.85 2.26 -0.07
N CYS A 27 -2.14 3.22 -0.94
CA CYS A 27 -2.93 4.41 -0.61
C CYS A 27 -4.45 4.24 -0.77
N GLY A 28 -4.94 3.06 -1.13
CA GLY A 28 -6.37 2.77 -1.26
C GLY A 28 -7.11 2.65 0.08
N VAL A 29 -6.89 3.59 1.01
CA VAL A 29 -7.57 3.65 2.30
C VAL A 29 -8.86 4.46 2.15
N LYS A 30 -10.00 3.83 2.46
CA LYS A 30 -11.31 4.49 2.45
C LYS A 30 -11.29 5.73 3.35
N PRO A 31 -11.90 6.87 2.96
CA PRO A 31 -11.83 8.14 3.71
C PRO A 31 -12.10 8.03 5.22
N LYS A 32 -13.11 7.25 5.61
CA LYS A 32 -13.51 7.04 7.01
C LYS A 32 -12.55 6.17 7.84
N SER A 33 -11.64 5.44 7.18
CA SER A 33 -10.67 4.54 7.81
C SER A 33 -9.26 5.14 7.86
N ARG A 34 -9.08 6.38 7.41
CA ARG A 34 -7.78 7.03 7.35
C ARG A 34 -7.28 7.37 8.76
N ALA A 35 -6.00 7.12 9.01
CA ALA A 35 -5.29 7.59 10.20
C ALA A 35 -4.35 8.73 9.82
N ASN A 36 -4.34 9.82 10.61
CA ASN A 36 -3.57 11.02 10.31
C ASN A 36 -2.04 10.78 10.27
N CYS A 37 -1.38 11.36 9.25
CA CYS A 37 0.07 11.22 9.02
C CYS A 37 0.80 12.58 8.89
N GLY A 38 0.11 13.69 9.15
CA GLY A 38 0.67 15.03 9.01
C GLY A 38 0.12 16.06 10.01
N PRO A 39 0.80 17.20 10.20
CA PRO A 39 0.20 18.34 10.86
C PRO A 39 -0.95 18.92 10.02
N PRO A 40 -1.87 19.70 10.62
CA PRO A 40 -2.89 20.43 9.89
C PRO A 40 -2.28 21.34 8.81
N GLY A 41 -2.88 21.36 7.62
CA GLY A 41 -2.43 22.23 6.51
C GLY A 41 -1.14 21.79 5.81
N ILE A 42 -0.65 20.57 6.06
CA ILE A 42 0.49 19.99 5.32
C ILE A 42 0.23 20.00 3.81
N SER A 43 1.24 20.36 3.03
CA SER A 43 1.13 20.31 1.56
C SER A 43 1.13 18.86 1.03
N PRO A 44 0.61 18.61 -0.18
CA PRO A 44 0.65 17.28 -0.79
C PRO A 44 2.07 16.70 -0.89
N SER A 45 3.05 17.52 -1.29
CA SER A 45 4.45 17.10 -1.45
C SER A 45 5.10 16.75 -0.11
N GLU A 46 4.90 17.57 0.92
CA GLU A 46 5.44 17.28 2.26
C GLU A 46 4.81 16.01 2.84
N CYS A 47 3.52 15.77 2.59
CA CYS A 47 2.85 14.55 3.01
C CYS A 47 3.49 13.31 2.37
N VAL A 48 3.68 13.34 1.04
CA VAL A 48 4.31 12.24 0.30
C VAL A 48 5.77 12.04 0.70
N GLU A 49 6.53 13.11 0.91
CA GLU A 49 7.94 13.06 1.35
C GLU A 49 8.09 12.40 2.74
N LYS A 50 7.09 12.57 3.61
CA LYS A 50 7.02 11.87 4.90
C LYS A 50 6.67 10.38 4.79
N GLY A 51 6.46 9.86 3.58
CA GLY A 51 6.03 8.48 3.34
C GLY A 51 4.55 8.24 3.61
N CYS A 52 3.73 9.29 3.57
CA CYS A 52 2.29 9.22 3.74
C CYS A 52 1.57 9.24 2.38
N CYS A 53 0.27 8.97 2.39
CA CYS A 53 -0.61 9.16 1.25
C CYS A 53 -1.35 10.49 1.34
N PHE A 54 -1.52 11.17 0.20
CA PHE A 54 -2.31 12.39 0.09
C PHE A 54 -3.53 12.18 -0.82
N ASP A 55 -4.72 12.53 -0.35
CA ASP A 55 -5.95 12.53 -1.16
C ASP A 55 -6.99 13.50 -0.58
N ASP A 56 -7.23 14.61 -1.29
CA ASP A 56 -8.15 15.68 -0.94
C ASP A 56 -9.52 15.55 -1.65
N SER A 57 -9.78 14.43 -2.32
CA SER A 57 -11.03 14.21 -3.06
C SER A 57 -12.28 14.18 -2.17
N ASP A 58 -12.11 13.92 -0.87
CA ASP A 58 -13.17 13.96 0.14
C ASP A 58 -12.85 15.05 1.18
N PRO A 59 -13.61 16.17 1.21
CA PRO A 59 -13.34 17.31 2.09
C PRO A 59 -13.61 17.01 3.57
N ASP A 60 -14.42 15.99 3.89
CA ASP A 60 -14.75 15.60 5.27
C ASP A 60 -13.76 14.55 5.82
N SER A 61 -12.70 14.26 5.06
CA SER A 61 -11.72 13.21 5.37
C SER A 61 -10.36 13.78 5.77
N ILE A 62 -9.51 12.89 6.29
CA ILE A 62 -8.10 13.19 6.52
C ILE A 62 -7.37 13.14 5.18
N TRP A 63 -6.79 14.26 4.75
CA TRP A 63 -6.12 14.35 3.44
C TRP A 63 -4.73 13.72 3.44
N CYS A 64 -3.94 13.92 4.50
CA CYS A 64 -2.63 13.30 4.67
C CYS A 64 -2.71 12.15 5.67
N TYR A 65 -2.62 10.90 5.20
CA TYR A 65 -2.91 9.72 5.99
C TYR A 65 -1.88 8.61 5.84
N ASN A 66 -1.86 7.70 6.82
CA ASN A 66 -0.98 6.55 6.82
C ASN A 66 -1.38 5.58 5.68
N PRO A 67 -0.44 5.10 4.87
CA PRO A 67 -0.71 4.01 3.93
C PRO A 67 -0.98 2.70 4.68
N TRP A 68 -1.61 1.75 3.98
CA TRP A 68 -1.51 0.35 4.39
C TRP A 68 -0.07 -0.14 4.22
N LYS A 69 0.45 -0.81 5.25
CA LYS A 69 1.78 -1.45 5.21
C LYS A 69 1.63 -2.85 4.64
N PHE A 70 2.05 -3.01 3.40
CA PHE A 70 2.05 -4.29 2.70
C PHE A 70 3.13 -5.21 3.29
N GLU A 71 2.77 -6.45 3.61
CA GLU A 71 3.75 -7.45 4.09
C GLU A 71 3.83 -8.66 3.15
N ASN A 72 2.72 -9.08 2.55
CA ASN A 72 2.73 -10.19 1.60
C ASN A 72 1.51 -10.16 0.66
N THR A 73 1.59 -10.88 -0.46
CA THR A 73 0.45 -11.25 -1.31
C THR A 73 0.03 -12.69 -1.07
N ILE A 74 -1.26 -12.97 -1.26
CA ILE A 74 -1.82 -14.31 -1.26
C ILE A 74 -2.42 -14.56 -2.65
N CYS A 75 -1.88 -15.58 -3.34
CA CYS A 75 -2.36 -16.02 -4.64
C CYS A 75 -3.29 -17.24 -4.51
N ASN A 76 -4.30 -17.28 -5.38
CA ASN A 76 -5.40 -18.27 -5.35
C ASN A 76 -6.24 -18.33 -4.05
N PRO A 77 -6.49 -17.24 -3.29
CA PRO A 77 -7.40 -17.31 -2.14
C PRO A 77 -8.88 -17.33 -2.56
N ALA A 78 -9.21 -16.76 -3.71
CA ALA A 78 -10.57 -16.68 -4.23
C ALA A 78 -10.88 -17.81 -5.22
N GLU A 79 -12.16 -18.13 -5.37
CA GLU A 79 -12.67 -18.97 -6.45
C GLU A 79 -12.14 -18.45 -7.81
N PRO A 80 -11.68 -19.32 -8.74
CA PRO A 80 -11.11 -18.90 -10.02
C PRO A 80 -12.01 -17.94 -10.85
N LYS A 81 -13.32 -18.04 -10.67
CA LYS A 81 -14.32 -17.17 -11.33
C LYS A 81 -14.44 -15.77 -10.71
N ALA A 82 -13.99 -15.59 -9.47
CA ALA A 82 -13.99 -14.30 -8.77
C ALA A 82 -12.71 -13.48 -9.01
N ARG A 83 -11.76 -14.01 -9.80
CA ARG A 83 -10.51 -13.34 -10.14
C ARG A 83 -10.76 -12.01 -10.85
N VAL A 84 -10.15 -10.95 -10.36
CA VAL A 84 -10.17 -9.62 -10.97
C VAL A 84 -8.96 -9.44 -11.87
N ASN A 85 -9.17 -8.97 -13.10
CA ASN A 85 -8.12 -8.83 -14.10
C ASN A 85 -7.04 -7.81 -13.68
N CYS A 86 -5.78 -8.21 -13.74
CA CYS A 86 -4.62 -7.34 -13.46
C CYS A 86 -3.65 -7.19 -14.66
N GLY A 87 -4.05 -7.64 -15.84
CA GLY A 87 -3.20 -7.63 -17.02
C GLY A 87 -3.98 -7.40 -18.30
N PHE A 88 -3.50 -8.01 -19.36
CA PHE A 88 -4.10 -7.97 -20.69
C PHE A 88 -4.12 -9.38 -21.29
N PRO A 89 -4.96 -9.63 -22.31
CA PRO A 89 -4.99 -10.93 -22.97
C PRO A 89 -3.61 -11.33 -23.51
N GLY A 90 -3.14 -12.53 -23.15
CA GLY A 90 -1.83 -13.05 -23.60
C GLY A 90 -0.62 -12.53 -22.82
N ILE A 91 -0.82 -11.82 -21.70
CA ILE A 91 0.27 -11.43 -20.80
C ILE A 91 1.07 -12.66 -20.33
N SER A 92 2.39 -12.52 -20.26
CA SER A 92 3.28 -13.56 -19.73
C SER A 92 3.16 -13.65 -18.20
N ALA A 93 3.58 -14.78 -17.62
CA ALA A 93 3.65 -14.91 -16.16
C ALA A 93 4.61 -13.87 -15.55
N GLU A 94 5.76 -13.65 -16.18
CA GLU A 94 6.76 -12.68 -15.73
C GLU A 94 6.23 -11.24 -15.76
N ASP A 95 5.56 -10.84 -16.84
CA ASP A 95 4.95 -9.51 -16.93
C ASP A 95 3.82 -9.32 -15.91
N CYS A 96 3.07 -10.39 -15.61
CA CYS A 96 2.03 -10.34 -14.58
C CYS A 96 2.63 -10.15 -13.18
N ASP A 97 3.70 -10.89 -12.86
CA ASP A 97 4.41 -10.80 -11.59
C ASP A 97 5.08 -9.43 -11.43
N HIS A 98 5.65 -8.87 -12.51
CA HIS A 98 6.20 -7.50 -12.51
C HIS A 98 5.15 -6.42 -12.26
N LYS A 99 3.87 -6.68 -12.57
CA LYS A 99 2.75 -5.80 -12.18
C LYS A 99 2.32 -6.00 -10.71
N GLY A 100 2.99 -6.88 -9.96
CA GLY A 100 2.68 -7.20 -8.58
C GLY A 100 1.42 -8.05 -8.43
N CYS A 101 1.09 -8.84 -9.46
CA CYS A 101 -0.12 -9.65 -9.53
C CYS A 101 0.16 -11.15 -9.55
N CYS A 102 -0.90 -11.95 -9.44
CA CYS A 102 -0.80 -13.40 -9.44
C CYS A 102 -1.07 -13.96 -10.84
N PHE A 103 -0.25 -14.90 -11.28
CA PHE A 103 -0.47 -15.64 -12.51
C PHE A 103 -0.88 -17.10 -12.26
N ASN A 104 -1.93 -17.58 -12.94
CA ASN A 104 -2.30 -18.99 -12.97
C ASN A 104 -3.15 -19.30 -14.22
N ASP A 105 -2.55 -19.96 -15.20
CA ASP A 105 -3.12 -20.37 -16.49
C ASP A 105 -3.63 -21.83 -16.53
N THR A 106 -3.50 -22.56 -15.42
CA THR A 106 -3.91 -23.98 -15.34
C THR A 106 -5.42 -24.18 -15.42
N ILE A 107 -6.20 -23.10 -15.26
CA ILE A 107 -7.66 -23.11 -15.29
C ILE A 107 -8.14 -22.39 -16.56
N PRO A 108 -8.84 -23.08 -17.48
CA PRO A 108 -9.35 -22.46 -18.70
C PRO A 108 -10.55 -21.55 -18.40
N ASN A 109 -10.81 -20.60 -19.32
CA ASN A 109 -11.97 -19.69 -19.29
C ASN A 109 -12.08 -18.81 -18.02
N VAL A 110 -10.94 -18.52 -17.37
CA VAL A 110 -10.86 -17.56 -16.26
C VAL A 110 -9.71 -16.58 -16.52
N VAL A 111 -9.66 -15.52 -15.72
CA VAL A 111 -8.55 -14.58 -15.72
C VAL A 111 -7.28 -15.28 -15.25
N TRP A 112 -6.22 -15.25 -16.07
CA TRP A 112 -4.92 -15.86 -15.74
C TRP A 112 -4.01 -14.93 -14.95
N CYS A 113 -3.94 -13.65 -15.32
CA CYS A 113 -3.25 -12.62 -14.53
C CYS A 113 -4.26 -11.82 -13.71
N TYR A 114 -4.27 -12.02 -12.40
CA TYR A 114 -5.31 -11.52 -11.52
C TYR A 114 -4.76 -10.83 -10.27
N GLN A 115 -5.58 -9.96 -9.68
CA GLN A 115 -5.21 -9.23 -8.48
C GLN A 115 -5.07 -10.18 -7.27
N PRO A 116 -4.01 -10.06 -6.47
CA PRO A 116 -3.82 -10.82 -5.25
C PRO A 116 -4.76 -10.34 -4.15
N ILE A 117 -4.91 -11.14 -3.09
CA ILE A 117 -5.26 -10.57 -1.78
C ILE A 117 -3.97 -10.02 -1.17
N ILE A 118 -4.04 -8.79 -0.70
CA ILE A 118 -2.93 -8.12 -0.03
C ILE A 118 -3.07 -8.32 1.47
N GLN A 119 -2.03 -8.80 2.12
CA GLN A 119 -1.92 -8.83 3.57
C GLN A 119 -1.28 -7.54 4.05
N ALA A 120 -2.07 -6.69 4.70
CA ALA A 120 -1.60 -5.50 5.39
C ALA A 120 -1.40 -5.79 6.87
N VAL A 121 -0.30 -5.28 7.46
CA VAL A 121 0.05 -5.53 8.86
C VAL A 121 0.40 -4.22 9.57
N GLU A 122 -0.39 -3.87 10.56
CA GLU A 122 -0.12 -2.78 11.49
C GLU A 122 0.53 -3.33 12.77
N ARG A 123 1.57 -2.62 13.24
CA ARG A 123 2.31 -2.93 14.47
C ARG A 123 2.08 -1.78 15.45
N ASP A 124 1.23 -1.98 16.44
CA ASP A 124 0.85 -0.95 17.41
C ASP A 124 1.62 -1.12 18.72
N CYS A 125 2.59 -0.23 18.95
CA CYS A 125 3.37 -0.21 20.18
C CYS A 125 2.63 0.42 21.35
N SER A 126 1.65 1.27 21.07
CA SER A 126 0.93 2.04 22.08
C SER A 126 -0.20 1.25 22.74
N ALA A 127 -0.72 0.24 22.05
CA ALA A 127 -1.72 -0.69 22.58
C ALA A 127 -1.17 -1.63 23.67
N VAL A 128 0.16 -1.88 23.69
CA VAL A 128 0.77 -2.81 24.64
C VAL A 128 1.08 -2.11 25.97
N VAL A 129 0.24 -2.37 26.97
CA VAL A 129 0.47 -1.87 28.33
C VAL A 129 1.76 -2.47 28.95
N PRO A 130 2.51 -1.73 29.79
CA PRO A 130 3.80 -2.16 30.32
C PRO A 130 3.84 -3.57 30.92
N ASP A 131 2.82 -3.94 31.70
CA ASP A 131 2.74 -5.24 32.39
C ASP A 131 2.47 -6.43 31.45
N LYS A 132 2.09 -6.15 30.20
CA LYS A 132 1.83 -7.16 29.15
C LYS A 132 2.95 -7.27 28.13
N ARG A 133 4.02 -6.49 28.29
CA ARG A 133 5.15 -6.49 27.36
C ARG A 133 5.83 -7.85 27.32
N VAL A 134 5.90 -8.43 26.14
CA VAL A 134 6.65 -9.66 25.87
C VAL A 134 8.01 -9.28 25.28
N ASN A 135 9.11 -9.72 25.91
CA ASN A 135 10.46 -9.41 25.45
C ASN A 135 10.70 -9.83 23.98
N CYS A 136 11.31 -8.93 23.20
CA CYS A 136 11.46 -9.07 21.75
C CYS A 136 12.93 -8.83 21.29
N GLY A 137 13.88 -8.74 22.21
CA GLY A 137 15.29 -8.56 21.88
C GLY A 137 16.24 -9.20 22.90
N PRO A 138 17.53 -9.33 22.55
CA PRO A 138 18.54 -9.78 23.49
C PRO A 138 18.76 -8.75 24.62
N PRO A 139 19.33 -9.16 25.77
CA PRO A 139 19.75 -8.22 26.81
C PRO A 139 20.69 -7.14 26.24
N GLY A 140 20.44 -5.88 26.58
CA GLY A 140 21.25 -4.75 26.11
C GLY A 140 21.01 -4.35 24.64
N VAL A 141 19.95 -4.86 23.99
CA VAL A 141 19.56 -4.43 22.64
C VAL A 141 19.38 -2.92 22.56
N THR A 142 19.91 -2.30 21.51
CA THR A 142 19.73 -0.87 21.28
C THR A 142 18.32 -0.58 20.76
N PRO A 143 17.81 0.67 20.91
CA PRO A 143 16.52 1.06 20.34
C PRO A 143 16.41 0.73 18.84
N ASP A 144 17.44 1.07 18.06
CA ASP A 144 17.44 0.84 16.61
C ASP A 144 17.45 -0.65 16.26
N GLN A 145 18.22 -1.47 16.99
CA GLN A 145 18.22 -2.91 16.79
C GLN A 145 16.86 -3.52 17.13
N CYS A 146 16.21 -3.04 18.19
CA CYS A 146 14.88 -3.48 18.58
C CYS A 146 13.85 -3.17 17.48
N VAL A 147 13.79 -1.92 17.01
CA VAL A 147 12.86 -1.49 15.96
C VAL A 147 13.14 -2.21 14.64
N LYS A 148 14.42 -2.40 14.29
CA LYS A 148 14.81 -3.15 13.08
C LYS A 148 14.37 -4.62 13.12
N ASN A 149 14.23 -5.20 14.31
CA ASN A 149 13.70 -6.55 14.49
C ASN A 149 12.15 -6.61 14.44
N GLY A 150 11.48 -5.50 14.11
CA GLY A 150 10.02 -5.42 14.06
C GLY A 150 9.37 -5.30 15.43
N CYS A 151 10.14 -4.95 16.46
CA CYS A 151 9.68 -4.79 17.84
C CYS A 151 9.45 -3.31 18.20
N CYS A 152 8.86 -3.09 19.36
CA CYS A 152 8.70 -1.78 19.98
C CYS A 152 9.78 -1.54 21.03
N PHE A 153 10.27 -0.30 21.10
CA PHE A 153 11.21 0.11 22.15
C PHE A 153 10.62 1.21 23.03
N ASN A 154 10.61 1.01 24.35
CA ASN A 154 10.27 2.04 25.34
C ASN A 154 10.98 1.76 26.67
N SER A 155 11.85 2.68 27.08
CA SER A 155 12.66 2.59 28.30
C SER A 155 12.14 3.42 29.49
N ASP A 156 10.97 4.05 29.35
CA ASP A 156 10.45 4.99 30.36
C ASP A 156 9.89 4.30 31.60
N VAL A 157 9.59 3.00 31.48
CA VAL A 157 9.04 2.18 32.56
C VAL A 157 10.09 1.16 33.02
N GLY A 158 10.43 1.20 34.30
CA GLY A 158 11.33 0.24 34.93
C GLY A 158 10.64 -1.09 35.26
N GLY A 159 11.42 -2.18 35.32
CA GLY A 159 10.91 -3.50 35.72
C GLY A 159 10.15 -4.28 34.65
N VAL A 160 10.07 -3.74 33.42
CA VAL A 160 9.43 -4.40 32.26
C VAL A 160 10.41 -4.44 31.08
N PRO A 161 10.19 -5.32 30.08
CA PRO A 161 11.00 -5.32 28.87
C PRO A 161 10.95 -3.96 28.14
N TRP A 162 12.13 -3.43 27.82
CA TRP A 162 12.23 -2.20 27.02
C TRP A 162 12.10 -2.46 25.54
N CYS A 163 12.58 -3.61 25.07
CA CYS A 163 12.31 -4.11 23.72
C CYS A 163 11.23 -5.18 23.79
N PHE A 164 10.05 -4.90 23.23
CA PHE A 164 8.88 -5.75 23.38
C PHE A 164 8.09 -5.93 22.08
N LYS A 165 7.30 -6.99 21.99
CA LYS A 165 6.46 -7.27 20.81
C LYS A 165 5.35 -6.21 20.69
N PRO A 166 5.07 -5.68 19.49
CA PRO A 166 3.87 -4.87 19.23
C PRO A 166 2.60 -5.71 19.33
N GLU A 167 1.45 -5.05 19.45
CA GLU A 167 0.18 -5.64 19.05
C GLU A 167 0.12 -5.67 17.52
N ILE A 168 -0.25 -6.82 16.94
CA ILE A 168 -0.30 -7.00 15.48
C ILE A 168 -1.75 -7.02 15.03
N LYS A 169 -2.11 -6.08 14.16
CA LYS A 169 -3.39 -6.10 13.42
C LYS A 169 -3.11 -6.48 11.98
N LYS A 170 -3.71 -7.58 11.55
CA LYS A 170 -3.64 -8.05 10.17
C LYS A 170 -4.97 -7.80 9.48
N GLU A 171 -4.90 -7.24 8.28
CA GLU A 171 -6.04 -7.02 7.39
C GLU A 171 -5.78 -7.64 6.02
N LEU A 172 -6.82 -8.23 5.42
CA LEU A 172 -6.75 -8.78 4.07
C LEU A 172 -7.52 -7.87 3.12
N LEU A 173 -6.80 -7.22 2.21
CA LEU A 173 -7.36 -6.33 1.20
C LEU A 173 -7.61 -7.11 -0.08
N GLN A 174 -8.85 -7.15 -0.54
CA GLN A 174 -9.21 -7.86 -1.77
C GLN A 174 -9.98 -6.98 -2.76
N CYS A 175 -9.84 -7.32 -4.04
CA CYS A 175 -10.49 -6.60 -5.12
C CYS A 175 -11.72 -7.30 -5.69
N ALA A 176 -12.02 -8.53 -5.27
CA ALA A 176 -13.21 -9.28 -5.64
C ALA A 176 -14.48 -8.72 -4.97
N VAL A 177 -14.81 -7.46 -5.27
CA VAL A 177 -15.93 -6.71 -4.67
C VAL A 177 -17.12 -6.69 -5.62
N LEU A 178 -18.30 -6.99 -5.08
CA LEU A 178 -19.56 -6.93 -5.81
C LEU A 178 -19.76 -5.53 -6.43
N PRO A 179 -20.07 -5.41 -7.73
CA PRO A 179 -20.14 -4.12 -8.41
C PRO A 179 -21.06 -3.09 -7.76
N LYS A 180 -22.18 -3.55 -7.18
CA LYS A 180 -23.17 -2.69 -6.52
C LYS A 180 -22.71 -2.12 -5.17
N THR A 181 -21.69 -2.71 -4.55
CA THR A 181 -21.17 -2.29 -3.24
C THR A 181 -19.82 -1.58 -3.35
N ARG A 182 -19.29 -1.44 -4.57
CA ARG A 182 -18.03 -0.73 -4.82
C ARG A 182 -18.13 0.71 -4.36
N VAL A 183 -17.08 1.18 -3.70
CA VAL A 183 -16.93 2.58 -3.30
C VAL A 183 -15.89 3.21 -4.20
N ASN A 184 -16.24 4.30 -4.87
CA ASN A 184 -15.38 4.97 -5.85
C ASN A 184 -14.06 5.44 -5.22
N CYS A 185 -12.95 5.08 -5.83
CA CYS A 185 -11.59 5.53 -5.47
C CYS A 185 -10.90 6.28 -6.64
N GLY A 186 -11.60 6.47 -7.75
CA GLY A 186 -11.08 7.13 -8.94
C GLY A 186 -11.83 8.39 -9.31
N PHE A 187 -11.60 8.80 -10.55
CA PHE A 187 -12.24 9.93 -11.20
C PHE A 187 -12.73 9.51 -12.60
N PRO A 188 -13.59 10.32 -13.27
CA PRO A 188 -14.08 9.99 -14.60
C PRO A 188 -12.93 9.73 -15.59
N SER A 189 -13.04 8.64 -16.36
CA SER A 189 -12.02 8.23 -17.35
C SER A 189 -10.65 7.85 -16.78
N ILE A 190 -10.56 7.53 -15.48
CA ILE A 190 -9.33 7.00 -14.87
C ILE A 190 -8.88 5.73 -15.58
N THR A 191 -7.58 5.62 -15.86
CA THR A 191 -7.01 4.40 -16.42
C THR A 191 -6.76 3.35 -15.34
N MET A 192 -6.59 2.09 -15.77
CA MET A 192 -6.23 0.99 -14.87
C MET A 192 -4.95 1.31 -14.07
N ASP A 193 -3.89 1.76 -14.75
CA ASP A 193 -2.61 2.04 -14.11
C ASP A 193 -2.71 3.23 -13.13
N GLN A 194 -3.47 4.28 -13.48
CA GLN A 194 -3.73 5.40 -12.55
C GLN A 194 -4.49 4.94 -11.30
N CYS A 195 -5.47 4.05 -11.46
CA CYS A 195 -6.20 3.49 -10.33
C CYS A 195 -5.28 2.68 -9.40
N TYR A 196 -4.38 1.88 -9.98
CA TYR A 196 -3.40 1.09 -9.23
C TYR A 196 -2.36 1.96 -8.52
N GLN A 197 -1.94 3.08 -9.13
CA GLN A 197 -1.07 4.07 -8.48
C GLN A 197 -1.75 4.74 -7.28
N LYS A 198 -3.08 4.90 -7.29
CA LYS A 198 -3.85 5.30 -6.10
C LYS A 198 -3.94 4.21 -5.03
N GLY A 199 -3.46 3.00 -5.31
CA GLY A 199 -3.53 1.85 -4.40
C GLY A 199 -4.90 1.18 -4.38
N CYS A 200 -5.71 1.37 -5.41
CA CYS A 200 -7.09 0.89 -5.49
C CYS A 200 -7.25 -0.29 -6.46
N CYS A 201 -8.45 -0.86 -6.50
CA CYS A 201 -8.83 -1.96 -7.37
C CYS A 201 -9.44 -1.42 -8.66
N TYR A 202 -9.17 -2.10 -9.78
CA TYR A 202 -9.70 -1.73 -11.09
C TYR A 202 -10.39 -2.92 -11.73
N ASP A 203 -11.65 -2.76 -12.13
CA ASP A 203 -12.39 -3.76 -12.89
C ASP A 203 -13.43 -3.11 -13.81
N SER A 204 -13.13 -3.15 -15.12
CA SER A 204 -13.99 -2.66 -16.19
C SER A 204 -14.78 -3.76 -16.91
N SER A 205 -14.84 -4.98 -16.36
CA SER A 205 -15.56 -6.10 -16.98
C SER A 205 -17.07 -5.89 -17.08
N GLN A 206 -17.62 -4.95 -16.31
CA GLN A 206 -19.04 -4.62 -16.27
C GLN A 206 -19.26 -3.14 -16.58
N SER A 207 -20.15 -2.86 -17.56
CA SER A 207 -20.58 -1.49 -17.87
C SER A 207 -21.43 -0.90 -16.74
N ASP A 208 -21.55 0.43 -16.71
CA ASP A 208 -22.42 1.18 -15.78
C ASP A 208 -22.12 0.91 -14.30
N THR A 209 -20.86 0.62 -13.98
CA THR A 209 -20.38 0.39 -12.61
C THR A 209 -19.15 1.23 -12.31
N ILE A 210 -18.77 1.28 -11.03
CA ILE A 210 -17.51 1.92 -10.60
C ILE A 210 -16.35 1.00 -10.99
N TRP A 211 -15.51 1.47 -11.91
CA TRP A 211 -14.34 0.70 -12.38
C TRP A 211 -13.15 0.82 -11.45
N CYS A 212 -12.86 2.01 -10.91
CA CYS A 212 -11.81 2.20 -9.91
C CYS A 212 -12.43 2.35 -8.51
N PHE A 213 -12.17 1.40 -7.62
CA PHE A 213 -12.81 1.31 -6.32
C PHE A 213 -11.84 0.91 -5.21
N TYR A 214 -12.19 1.28 -3.97
CA TYR A 214 -11.41 0.86 -2.81
C TYR A 214 -11.47 -0.67 -2.63
N PRO A 215 -10.37 -1.33 -2.23
CA PRO A 215 -10.42 -2.72 -1.83
C PRO A 215 -11.37 -2.92 -0.66
N ASP A 216 -11.87 -4.14 -0.52
CA ASP A 216 -12.59 -4.55 0.67
C ASP A 216 -11.65 -5.20 1.68
N ILE A 217 -11.99 -5.06 2.97
CA ILE A 217 -11.20 -5.59 4.07
C ILE A 217 -11.91 -6.84 4.58
N GLU A 218 -11.34 -8.02 4.31
CA GLU A 218 -11.78 -9.26 4.94
C GLU A 218 -11.04 -9.44 6.27
N GLU A 219 -11.82 -9.47 7.35
CA GLU A 219 -11.46 -9.83 8.74
C GLU A 219 -10.15 -9.26 9.32
N VAL A 220 -10.28 -8.49 10.40
CA VAL A 220 -9.15 -8.08 11.24
C VAL A 220 -8.82 -9.21 12.21
N THR A 221 -7.70 -9.89 12.03
CA THR A 221 -7.18 -10.80 13.08
C THR A 221 -6.17 -10.03 13.93
N ILE A 222 -6.48 -9.85 15.21
CA ILE A 222 -5.52 -9.40 16.22
C ILE A 222 -4.72 -10.63 16.65
N ILE A 223 -3.40 -10.56 16.52
CA ILE A 223 -2.49 -11.63 16.95
C ILE A 223 -1.81 -11.13 18.23
N GLU A 224 -2.11 -11.77 19.36
CA GLU A 224 -1.48 -11.53 20.68
C GLU A 224 -0.10 -12.20 20.79
#